data_AF-A0A7L0VD55-F1
#
_entry.id   AF-A0A7L0VD55-F1
#
_cell.length_a   1.000
_cell.length_b   1.000
_cell.length_c   1.000
_cell.angle_alpha   90.00
_cell.angle_beta   90.00
_cell.angle_gamma   90.00
#
_symmetry.space_group_name_H-M   'P 1'
#
loop_
_entity.id
_entity.type
_entity.pdbx_description
1 polymer ?
#
loop_
_entity_poly.entity_id
_entity_poly.type
_entity_poly.pdbx_seq_one_letter_code
_entity_poly.pdbx_strand_id
1 'polypeptide(L)'
;PYYIDLNQTLFAEATLHSTDPNLQVFIDSCTASPQPDFGLLTYDLIGSGCNKDGTVVTYPAFENHGRFKFRAFRFLQSFPSVYLQCEVVICDSSATDSRCARGCISRQRRATSP
;
A
#
# COMPACT_ATOMS: atom_id res chain seq x y z
N PRO A 1 -9.73 3.54 16.99
CA PRO A 1 -8.92 2.35 16.65
C PRO A 1 -9.83 1.28 16.03
N TYR A 2 -9.28 0.43 15.15
CA TYR A 2 -10.02 -0.67 14.54
C TYR A 2 -9.55 -2.00 15.15
N TYR A 3 -10.46 -2.73 15.81
CA TYR A 3 -10.15 -3.96 16.53
C TYR A 3 -10.34 -5.18 15.64
N ILE A 4 -9.40 -6.11 15.69
CA ILE A 4 -9.28 -7.22 14.74
C ILE A 4 -8.72 -8.44 15.42
N ASP A 5 -9.04 -9.61 14.90
CA ASP A 5 -8.45 -10.88 15.33
C ASP A 5 -7.14 -11.17 14.60
N LEU A 6 -6.30 -12.01 15.23
CA LEU A 6 -5.13 -12.58 14.57
C LEU A 6 -5.53 -13.26 13.26
N ASN A 7 -4.74 -13.03 12.21
CA ASN A 7 -4.96 -13.60 10.88
C ASN A 7 -6.25 -13.13 10.16
N GLN A 8 -7.01 -12.19 10.74
CA GLN A 8 -8.13 -11.55 10.06
C GLN A 8 -7.63 -10.80 8.81
N THR A 9 -8.41 -10.88 7.74
CA THR A 9 -8.17 -10.08 6.53
C THR A 9 -8.73 -8.68 6.72
N LEU A 10 -7.88 -7.68 6.51
CA LEU A 10 -8.19 -6.27 6.56
C LEU A 10 -8.32 -5.73 5.15
N PHE A 11 -9.24 -4.78 4.99
CA PHE A 11 -9.48 -4.08 3.75
C PHE A 11 -9.22 -2.60 4.01
N ALA A 12 -8.35 -2.01 3.20
CA ALA A 12 -8.00 -0.60 3.28
C ALA A 12 -8.35 0.08 1.96
N GLU A 13 -8.95 1.27 2.07
CA GLU A 13 -9.35 2.10 0.96
C GLU A 13 -8.93 3.54 1.22
N ALA A 14 -8.29 4.15 0.23
CA ALA A 14 -8.10 5.58 0.13
C ALA A 14 -9.05 6.12 -0.95
N THR A 15 -9.83 7.13 -0.60
CA THR A 15 -10.84 7.72 -1.49
C THR A 15 -10.51 9.18 -1.73
N LEU A 16 -10.47 9.56 -3.00
CA LEU A 16 -10.35 10.95 -3.42
C LEU A 16 -11.75 11.55 -3.63
N HIS A 17 -12.08 12.57 -2.86
CA HIS A 17 -13.30 13.34 -3.06
C HIS A 17 -13.06 14.43 -4.11
N SER A 18 -13.31 14.11 -5.38
CA SER A 18 -13.21 15.02 -6.52
C SER A 18 -14.39 14.87 -7.46
N THR A 19 -14.74 15.94 -8.16
CA THR A 19 -15.71 15.93 -9.27
C THR A 19 -15.07 15.60 -10.61
N ASP A 20 -13.73 15.58 -10.68
CA ASP A 20 -12.99 15.22 -11.89
C ASP A 20 -12.94 13.70 -12.07
N PRO A 21 -13.56 13.14 -13.12
CA PRO A 21 -13.58 11.69 -13.37
C PRO A 21 -12.25 11.16 -13.91
N ASN A 22 -11.32 12.03 -14.30
CA ASN A 22 -10.03 11.62 -14.87
C ASN A 22 -8.95 11.44 -13.81
N LEU A 23 -9.22 11.76 -12.54
CA LEU A 23 -8.27 11.51 -11.47
C LEU A 23 -8.35 10.05 -11.03
N GLN A 24 -7.19 9.46 -10.78
CA GLN A 24 -7.07 8.12 -10.22
C GLN A 24 -6.21 8.11 -8.97
N VAL A 25 -6.59 7.27 -8.01
CA VAL A 25 -5.86 7.07 -6.76
C VAL A 25 -4.97 5.83 -6.88
N PHE A 26 -3.68 6.01 -6.61
CA PHE A 26 -2.69 4.94 -6.61
C PHE A 26 -2.04 4.82 -5.24
N ILE A 27 -2.03 3.60 -4.70
CA ILE A 27 -1.34 3.28 -3.45
C ILE A 27 0.12 2.97 -3.79
N ASP A 28 1.02 3.92 -3.52
CA ASP A 28 2.42 3.74 -3.85
C ASP A 28 3.14 2.86 -2.82
N SER A 29 3.04 3.25 -1.56
CA SER A 29 3.74 2.57 -0.48
C SER A 29 2.83 2.53 0.75
N CYS A 30 2.86 1.42 1.49
CA CYS A 30 2.14 1.28 2.74
C CYS A 30 3.02 0.51 3.71
N THR A 31 3.27 1.11 4.86
CA THR A 31 4.13 0.58 5.91
C THR A 31 3.32 0.54 7.20
N ALA A 32 3.56 -0.47 8.03
CA ALA A 32 2.99 -0.55 9.36
C ALA A 32 4.08 -0.58 10.43
N SER A 33 3.76 0.00 11.58
CA SER A 33 4.67 0.09 12.74
C SER A 33 3.87 -0.02 14.04
N PRO A 34 4.42 -0.64 15.11
CA PRO A 34 3.80 -0.55 16.43
C PRO A 34 3.94 0.84 17.06
N GLN A 35 4.81 1.71 16.51
CA GLN A 35 5.06 3.06 17.00
C GLN A 35 4.38 4.09 16.08
N PRO A 36 3.70 5.11 16.64
CA PRO A 36 2.96 6.09 15.85
C PRO A 36 3.86 7.02 15.02
N ASP A 37 5.13 7.17 15.42
CA ASP A 37 6.15 7.97 14.74
C ASP A 37 6.93 7.18 13.70
N PHE A 38 6.58 5.90 13.46
CA PHE A 38 7.22 5.03 12.47
C PHE A 38 8.75 4.95 12.66
N GLY A 39 9.19 4.69 13.89
CA GLY A 39 10.60 4.51 14.26
C GLY A 39 11.29 3.32 13.58
N LEU A 40 12.25 2.68 14.25
CA LEU A 40 13.12 1.68 13.62
C LEU A 40 12.43 0.38 13.18
N LEU A 41 11.32 0.02 13.84
CA LEU A 41 10.60 -1.21 13.53
C LEU A 41 9.41 -0.92 12.61
N THR A 42 9.61 -1.21 11.34
CA THR A 42 8.62 -1.04 10.29
C THR A 42 8.46 -2.32 9.49
N TYR A 43 7.34 -2.43 8.82
CA TYR A 43 7.05 -3.52 7.91
C TYR A 43 6.31 -3.01 6.69
N ASP A 44 6.91 -3.24 5.53
CA ASP A 44 6.33 -2.81 4.27
C ASP A 44 5.30 -3.82 3.78
N LEU A 45 4.07 -3.36 3.61
CA LEU A 45 2.99 -4.08 2.94
C LEU A 45 3.09 -3.88 1.43
N ILE A 46 3.27 -2.62 1.02
CA ILE A 46 3.40 -2.18 -0.36
C ILE A 46 4.60 -1.25 -0.42
N GLY A 47 5.43 -1.36 -1.45
CA GLY A 47 6.52 -0.43 -1.68
C GLY A 47 6.75 -0.19 -3.16
N SER A 48 6.74 1.08 -3.57
CA SER A 48 6.84 1.50 -4.98
C SER A 48 5.85 0.76 -5.90
N GLY A 49 4.61 0.60 -5.44
CA GLY A 49 3.51 -0.06 -6.14
C GLY A 49 3.56 -1.58 -6.12
N CYS A 50 4.59 -2.17 -5.51
CA CYS A 50 4.78 -3.61 -5.47
C CYS A 50 4.34 -4.18 -4.12
N ASN A 51 3.60 -5.29 -4.14
CA ASN A 51 3.22 -6.02 -2.92
C ASN A 51 4.50 -6.62 -2.31
N LYS A 52 4.86 -6.15 -1.12
CA LYS A 52 6.02 -6.62 -0.35
C LYS A 52 5.63 -7.76 0.58
N ASP A 53 4.42 -7.68 1.12
CA ASP A 53 3.80 -8.75 1.89
C ASP A 53 3.02 -9.71 0.97
N GLY A 54 3.22 -11.02 1.16
CA GLY A 54 2.62 -12.05 0.30
C GLY A 54 1.10 -12.24 0.49
N THR A 55 0.50 -11.62 1.52
CA THR A 55 -0.95 -11.61 1.74
C THR A 55 -1.62 -10.37 1.17
N VAL A 56 -0.83 -9.39 0.70
CA VAL A 56 -1.36 -8.19 0.08
C VAL A 56 -1.94 -8.52 -1.29
N VAL A 57 -3.18 -8.07 -1.49
CA VAL A 57 -3.84 -8.07 -2.78
C VAL A 57 -4.32 -6.66 -3.05
N THR A 58 -3.76 -6.03 -4.08
CA THR A 58 -4.20 -4.74 -4.61
C THR A 58 -5.34 -4.97 -5.59
N TYR A 59 -6.38 -4.16 -5.50
CA TYR A 59 -7.47 -4.18 -6.47
C TYR A 59 -7.12 -3.27 -7.64
N PRO A 60 -7.62 -3.57 -8.86
CA PRO A 60 -7.48 -2.67 -9.99
C PRO A 60 -7.96 -1.25 -9.64
N ALA A 61 -7.29 -0.26 -10.22
CA ALA A 61 -7.72 1.13 -10.11
C ALA A 61 -9.17 1.25 -10.57
N PHE A 62 -10.01 1.82 -9.72
CA PHE A 62 -11.42 2.02 -9.99
C PHE A 62 -11.78 3.44 -9.57
N GLU A 63 -11.97 4.30 -10.56
CA GLU A 63 -12.29 5.71 -10.36
C GLU A 63 -11.33 6.36 -9.35
N ASN A 64 -11.89 7.00 -8.32
CA ASN A 64 -11.21 7.75 -7.29
C ASN A 64 -10.82 6.90 -6.06
N HIS A 65 -10.70 5.58 -6.21
CA HIS A 65 -10.44 4.65 -5.09
C HIS A 65 -9.15 3.85 -5.27
N GLY A 66 -8.27 3.94 -4.28
CA GLY A 66 -7.11 3.06 -4.12
C GLY A 66 -7.40 2.01 -3.06
N ARG A 67 -7.47 0.73 -3.44
CA ARG A 67 -7.92 -0.36 -2.55
C ARG A 67 -6.93 -1.50 -2.48
N PHE A 68 -6.76 -2.05 -1.29
CA PHE A 68 -6.01 -3.28 -1.09
C PHE A 68 -6.51 -4.03 0.15
N LYS A 69 -6.17 -5.31 0.24
CA LYS A 69 -6.37 -6.13 1.43
C LYS A 69 -5.07 -6.79 1.87
N PHE A 70 -4.96 -7.12 3.15
CA PHE A 70 -3.83 -7.84 3.74
C PHE A 70 -4.26 -8.60 5.00
N ARG A 71 -3.46 -9.55 5.50
CA ARG A 71 -3.75 -10.27 6.75
C ARG A 71 -2.97 -9.69 7.92
N ALA A 72 -3.61 -9.62 9.09
CA ALA A 72 -3.04 -9.03 10.30
C ALA A 72 -1.99 -9.89 11.06
N PHE A 73 -1.47 -10.96 10.45
CA PHE A 73 -0.76 -12.04 11.15
C PHE A 73 0.61 -11.66 11.70
N ARG A 74 1.43 -10.89 10.97
CA ARG A 74 2.82 -10.59 11.36
C ARG A 74 2.95 -9.61 12.53
N PHE A 75 1.93 -8.79 12.76
CA PHE A 75 2.02 -7.64 13.67
C PHE A 75 1.49 -7.95 15.06
N LEU A 76 0.32 -8.59 15.11
CA LEU A 76 -0.41 -8.78 16.37
C LEU A 76 0.14 -9.91 17.23
N GLN A 77 1.01 -10.78 16.69
CA GLN A 77 1.71 -11.77 17.51
C GLN A 77 2.67 -11.13 18.51
N SER A 78 3.22 -9.95 18.16
CA SER A 78 4.26 -9.29 18.95
C SER A 78 3.79 -7.97 19.58
N PHE A 79 2.81 -7.29 19.00
CA PHE A 79 2.34 -5.98 19.45
C PHE A 79 0.81 -5.88 19.49
N PRO A 80 0.21 -5.34 20.56
CA PRO A 80 -1.25 -5.27 20.70
C PRO A 80 -1.92 -4.24 19.76
N SER A 81 -1.13 -3.35 19.15
CA SER A 81 -1.61 -2.30 18.25
C SER A 81 -0.54 -1.95 17.23
N VAL A 82 -0.98 -1.61 16.02
CA VAL A 82 -0.12 -1.07 14.97
C VAL A 82 -0.78 0.10 14.26
N TYR A 83 0.06 0.98 13.74
CA TYR A 83 -0.28 2.10 12.89
C TYR A 83 0.03 1.72 11.45
N LEU A 84 -0.82 2.18 10.54
CA LEU A 84 -0.65 2.00 9.10
C LEU A 84 -0.49 3.38 8.48
N GLN A 85 0.58 3.58 7.71
CA GLN A 85 0.82 4.80 6.95
C GLN A 85 0.98 4.43 5.49
N CYS A 86 0.29 5.15 4.62
CA CYS A 86 0.37 4.95 3.19
C CYS A 86 0.74 6.26 2.48
N GLU A 87 1.64 6.15 1.51
CA GLU A 87 1.87 7.16 0.50
C GLU A 87 0.91 6.91 -0.66
N VAL A 88 0.07 7.91 -0.92
CA VAL A 88 -0.96 7.87 -1.95
C VAL A 88 -0.62 8.90 -3.01
N VAL A 89 -0.65 8.48 -4.27
CA VAL A 89 -0.38 9.34 -5.43
C VAL A 89 -1.68 9.51 -6.23
N ILE A 90 -1.99 10.75 -6.58
CA ILE A 90 -3.10 11.09 -7.47
C ILE A 90 -2.51 11.38 -8.85
N CYS A 91 -3.04 10.73 -9.88
CA CYS A 91 -2.62 10.98 -11.25
C CYS A 91 -3.83 11.30 -12.13
N ASP A 92 -3.58 11.99 -13.23
CA ASP A 92 -4.48 11.98 -14.39
C ASP A 92 -4.40 10.60 -15.05
N SER A 93 -5.55 9.96 -15.24
CA SER A 93 -5.72 8.64 -15.86
C SER A 93 -5.31 8.62 -17.34
N SER A 94 -5.27 9.77 -18.01
CA SER A 94 -4.81 9.90 -19.39
C SER A 94 -3.30 10.02 -19.53
N ALA A 95 -2.58 10.36 -18.44
CA ALA A 95 -1.14 10.57 -18.45
C ALA A 95 -0.38 9.23 -18.39
N THR A 96 0.10 8.76 -19.55
CA THR A 96 0.77 7.45 -19.70
C THR A 96 2.17 7.35 -19.09
N ASP A 97 2.82 8.48 -18.85
CA ASP A 97 4.15 8.59 -18.22
C ASP A 97 4.06 8.85 -16.70
N SER A 98 2.84 8.94 -16.16
CA SER A 98 2.59 9.21 -14.75
C SER A 98 3.12 8.11 -13.84
N ARG A 99 3.36 8.45 -12.56
CA ARG A 99 3.74 7.47 -11.53
C ARG A 99 2.74 6.31 -11.48
N CYS A 100 1.45 6.59 -11.61
CA CYS A 100 0.43 5.56 -11.51
C CYS A 100 0.43 4.59 -12.71
N ALA A 101 0.67 5.09 -13.93
CA ALA A 101 0.78 4.26 -15.13
C ALA A 101 1.98 3.30 -15.09
N ARG A 102 3.05 3.67 -14.36
CA ARG A 102 4.24 2.81 -14.18
C ARG A 102 4.01 1.62 -13.26
N GLY A 103 2.94 1.60 -12.46
CA GLY A 103 2.57 0.47 -11.61
C GLY A 103 3.65 0.06 -10.60
N CYS A 104 3.92 -1.24 -10.49
CA CYS A 104 4.97 -1.77 -9.62
C CYS A 104 6.36 -1.53 -10.24
N ILE A 105 7.22 -0.79 -9.53
CA ILE A 105 8.62 -0.55 -9.89
C ILE A 105 9.53 -1.30 -8.93
N SER A 106 9.87 -2.55 -9.26
CA SER A 106 10.85 -3.31 -8.49
C SER A 106 12.28 -2.97 -8.94
N ARG A 107 13.18 -2.66 -8.00
CA ARG A 107 14.63 -2.70 -8.28
C ARG A 107 15.00 -4.13 -8.66
N GLN A 108 15.34 -4.38 -9.92
CA GLN A 108 16.01 -5.63 -10.29
C GLN A 108 17.35 -5.68 -9.56
N ARG A 109 17.70 -6.84 -8.97
CA ARG A 109 19.08 -7.06 -8.50
C ARG A 109 19.99 -6.83 -9.70
N ARG A 110 21.00 -5.97 -9.56
CA ARG A 110 22.08 -5.91 -10.55
C ARG A 110 22.65 -7.33 -10.66
N ALA A 111 22.62 -7.92 -11.84
CA ALA A 111 23.40 -9.14 -12.08
C ALA A 111 24.86 -8.76 -11.82
N THR A 112 25.46 -9.33 -10.79
CA THR A 112 26.92 -9.41 -10.73
C THR A 112 27.30 -10.37 -11.84
N SER A 113 27.84 -9.83 -12.93
CA SER A 113 28.43 -10.65 -14.00
C SER A 113 29.43 -11.65 -13.39
N PRO A 114 29.55 -12.87 -13.93
CA PRO A 114 30.49 -13.88 -13.44
C PRO A 114 31.95 -13.40 -13.43
#